data_AF-A0A2V6CBI8-F1
#
_entry.id   AF-A0A2V6CBI8-F1
#
_cell.length_a   1.000
_cell.length_b   1.000
_cell.length_c   1.000
_cell.angle_alpha   90.00
_cell.angle_beta   90.00
_cell.angle_gamma   90.00
#
_symmetry.space_group_name_H-M   'P 1'
#
loop_
_entity.id
_entity.type
_entity.pdbx_description
1 polymer ?
#
loop_
_entity_poly.entity_id
_entity_poly.type
_entity_poly.pdbx_seq_one_letter_code
_entity_poly.pdbx_strand_id
1 'polypeptide(L)'
;MSDELNQLRREVARLRRDLDHVLRVIGQEEKLPEQPRPPFLLLDAEVISIRHSSDKMPILLKAEEGYACIYLNDNEGRARGLFQVDDEGSARFEIWNKDQEVVVSIGETKEGAGEIFVASADGKPRAGLKAHELGGIVSAQNSAGQTNVLMLGKDQGGTFVVADAQGRPVAEIATVDGEGIVSIKGKAGYQMAYMGCDENRGVIAVLGKEGEQAAALTSNEKGGTLVFFDPKGEPRASLPK
;
A
#
# COMPACT_ATOMS: atom_id res chain seq x y z
N MET A 1 0.60 -33.52 -39.11
CA MET A 1 2.06 -33.73 -39.20
C MET A 1 2.88 -32.45 -39.39
N SER A 2 2.82 -31.72 -40.52
CA SER A 2 3.66 -30.51 -40.71
C SER A 2 3.35 -29.40 -39.69
N ASP A 3 2.07 -29.16 -39.41
CA ASP A 3 1.65 -28.08 -38.50
C ASP A 3 1.93 -28.40 -37.04
N GLU A 4 1.71 -29.65 -36.63
CA GLU A 4 2.06 -30.14 -35.28
C GLU A 4 3.58 -30.08 -35.06
N LEU A 5 4.38 -30.42 -36.06
CA LEU A 5 5.84 -30.30 -35.97
C LEU A 5 6.28 -28.83 -35.84
N ASN A 6 5.63 -27.92 -36.55
CA ASN A 6 5.90 -26.48 -36.46
C ASN A 6 5.42 -25.88 -35.13
N GLN A 7 4.31 -26.38 -34.60
CA GLN A 7 3.83 -26.02 -33.26
C GLN A 7 4.79 -26.50 -32.19
N LEU A 8 5.21 -27.78 -32.25
CA LEU A 8 6.16 -28.36 -31.32
C LEU A 8 7.51 -27.62 -31.34
N ARG A 9 8.01 -27.24 -32.52
CA ARG A 9 9.23 -26.43 -32.64
C ARG A 9 9.10 -25.07 -31.96
N ARG A 10 7.93 -24.42 -32.06
CA ARG A 10 7.67 -23.13 -31.40
C ARG A 10 7.58 -23.28 -29.88
N GLU A 11 6.92 -24.33 -29.40
CA GLU A 11 6.83 -24.63 -27.97
C GLU A 11 8.20 -24.96 -27.37
N VAL A 12 9.01 -25.78 -28.05
CA VAL A 12 10.39 -26.09 -27.62
C VAL A 12 11.25 -24.82 -27.59
N ALA A 13 11.14 -23.95 -28.59
CA ALA A 13 11.88 -22.69 -28.61
C ALA A 13 11.47 -21.75 -27.47
N ARG A 14 10.19 -21.73 -27.10
CA ARG A 14 9.68 -20.96 -25.96
C ARG A 14 10.19 -21.53 -24.63
N LEU A 15 10.04 -22.83 -24.41
CA LEU A 15 10.48 -23.51 -23.18
C LEU A 15 11.99 -23.35 -22.95
N ARG A 16 12.80 -23.33 -24.03
CA ARG A 16 14.23 -23.02 -23.93
C ARG A 16 14.48 -21.60 -23.42
N ARG A 17 13.79 -20.60 -23.97
CA ARG A 17 13.92 -19.20 -23.48
C ARG A 17 13.49 -19.06 -22.03
N ASP A 18 12.40 -19.72 -21.64
CA ASP A 18 11.89 -19.66 -20.27
C ASP A 18 12.87 -20.33 -19.30
N LEU A 19 13.47 -21.46 -19.68
CA LEU A 19 14.51 -22.14 -18.92
C LEU A 19 15.78 -21.30 -18.78
N ASP A 20 16.25 -20.70 -19.88
CA ASP A 20 17.43 -19.83 -19.88
C ASP A 20 17.25 -18.64 -18.93
N HIS A 21 16.04 -18.04 -18.94
CA HIS A 21 15.69 -16.96 -18.02
C HIS A 21 15.76 -17.42 -16.56
N VAL A 22 15.19 -18.57 -16.23
CA VAL A 22 15.22 -19.14 -14.87
C VAL A 22 16.67 -19.41 -14.43
N LEU A 23 17.47 -20.06 -15.28
CA LEU A 23 18.87 -20.38 -14.98
C LEU A 23 19.71 -19.12 -14.70
N ARG A 24 19.43 -18.04 -15.43
CA ARG A 24 20.08 -16.73 -15.23
C ARG A 24 19.66 -16.07 -13.91
N VAL A 25 18.38 -16.16 -13.54
CA VAL A 25 17.88 -15.64 -12.26
C VAL A 25 18.48 -16.37 -11.06
N ILE A 26 18.77 -17.68 -11.20
CA ILE A 26 19.32 -18.50 -10.10
C ILE A 26 20.85 -18.66 -10.16
N GLY A 27 21.54 -17.96 -11.06
CA GLY A 27 23.02 -17.96 -11.14
C GLY A 27 23.66 -19.27 -11.60
N GLN A 28 22.93 -20.12 -12.34
CA GLN A 28 23.42 -21.41 -12.84
C GLN A 28 23.62 -21.39 -14.36
N GLU A 29 24.53 -20.54 -14.86
CA GLU A 29 24.79 -20.33 -16.29
C GLU A 29 25.74 -21.37 -16.94
N GLU A 30 26.18 -22.41 -16.23
CA GLU A 30 27.15 -23.35 -16.78
C GLU A 30 26.55 -24.25 -17.87
N LYS A 31 26.86 -23.88 -19.13
CA LYS A 31 26.69 -24.62 -20.41
C LYS A 31 25.38 -24.38 -21.18
N LEU A 32 24.98 -23.13 -21.36
CA LEU A 32 24.06 -22.78 -22.45
C LEU A 32 24.85 -22.64 -23.78
N PRO A 33 24.35 -23.18 -24.92
CA PRO A 33 24.93 -22.88 -26.23
C PRO A 33 24.88 -21.37 -26.47
N GLU A 34 25.97 -20.80 -26.98
CA GLU A 34 26.08 -19.37 -27.27
C GLU A 34 24.95 -18.92 -28.20
N GLN A 35 23.88 -18.38 -27.61
CA GLN A 35 22.90 -17.62 -28.36
C GLN A 35 23.59 -16.32 -28.82
N PRO A 36 23.28 -15.80 -30.02
CA PRO A 36 23.69 -14.47 -30.39
C PRO A 36 23.11 -13.52 -29.35
N ARG A 37 24.01 -13.07 -28.47
CA ARG A 37 23.75 -12.06 -27.46
C ARG A 37 23.12 -10.88 -28.22
N PRO A 38 21.92 -10.39 -27.87
CA PRO A 38 21.49 -9.08 -28.37
C PRO A 38 22.66 -8.12 -28.14
N PRO A 39 22.95 -7.17 -29.04
CA PRO A 39 24.08 -6.27 -28.85
C PRO A 39 23.93 -5.57 -27.50
N PHE A 40 24.70 -6.02 -26.52
CA PHE A 40 24.77 -5.42 -25.20
C PHE A 40 26.18 -4.89 -25.05
N LEU A 41 26.25 -3.66 -24.54
CA LEU A 41 27.51 -3.05 -24.18
C LEU A 41 27.89 -3.58 -22.79
N LEU A 42 28.88 -4.45 -22.72
CA LEU A 42 29.50 -4.86 -21.45
C LEU A 42 30.62 -3.86 -21.15
N LEU A 43 30.52 -3.16 -20.03
CA LEU A 43 31.53 -2.25 -19.54
C LEU A 43 31.99 -2.73 -18.17
N ASP A 44 33.29 -2.78 -17.97
CA ASP A 44 33.89 -2.86 -16.64
C ASP A 44 34.24 -1.43 -16.22
N ALA A 45 33.48 -0.90 -15.26
CA ALA A 45 33.62 0.46 -14.78
C ALA A 45 33.02 0.59 -13.37
N GLU A 46 33.74 1.25 -12.47
CA GLU A 46 33.21 1.63 -11.15
C GLU A 46 32.07 2.66 -11.28
N VAL A 47 32.15 3.52 -12.31
CA VAL A 47 31.20 4.61 -12.55
C VAL A 47 30.93 4.78 -14.04
N ILE A 48 29.65 4.84 -14.41
CA ILE A 48 29.18 5.23 -15.75
C ILE A 48 28.36 6.50 -15.61
N SER A 49 28.70 7.55 -16.36
CA SER A 49 27.92 8.80 -16.37
C SER A 49 27.44 9.13 -17.77
N ILE A 50 26.20 9.60 -17.88
CA ILE A 50 25.69 10.24 -19.10
C ILE A 50 25.86 11.74 -18.90
N ARG A 51 26.74 12.35 -19.69
CA ARG A 51 27.04 13.79 -19.63
C ARG A 51 26.29 14.54 -20.73
N HIS A 52 25.66 15.65 -20.38
CA HIS A 52 25.10 16.60 -21.34
C HIS A 52 26.23 17.48 -21.93
N SER A 53 26.04 18.02 -23.13
CA SER A 53 27.04 18.87 -23.82
C SER A 53 27.47 20.11 -23.02
N SER A 54 26.66 20.52 -22.04
CA SER A 54 26.95 21.62 -21.10
C SER A 54 27.73 21.20 -19.85
N ASP A 55 28.45 20.07 -19.90
CA ASP A 55 29.23 19.49 -18.79
C ASP A 55 28.42 19.03 -17.55
N LYS A 56 27.09 18.91 -17.70
CA LYS A 56 26.20 18.44 -16.64
C LYS A 56 26.12 16.92 -16.64
N MET A 57 25.93 16.31 -15.48
CA MET A 57 25.79 14.86 -15.32
C MET A 57 24.36 14.48 -14.92
N PRO A 58 23.38 14.49 -15.85
CA PRO A 58 21.99 14.17 -15.54
C PRO A 58 21.78 12.74 -15.01
N ILE A 59 22.64 11.79 -15.36
CA ILE A 59 22.52 10.39 -14.93
C ILE A 59 23.89 9.88 -14.50
N LEU A 60 23.95 9.25 -13.33
CA LEU A 60 25.14 8.62 -12.78
C LEU A 60 24.78 7.20 -12.31
N LEU A 61 25.49 6.21 -12.83
CA LEU A 61 25.44 4.82 -12.38
C LEU A 61 26.76 4.54 -11.65
N LYS A 62 26.67 3.98 -10.46
CA LYS A 62 27.84 3.60 -9.66
C LYS A 62 27.62 2.21 -9.08
N ALA A 63 28.65 1.38 -9.17
CA ALA A 63 28.66 0.04 -8.60
C ALA A 63 29.99 -0.20 -7.90
N GLU A 64 29.93 -0.60 -6.64
CA GLU A 64 31.04 -0.97 -5.77
C GLU A 64 30.68 -2.28 -5.05
N GLU A 65 31.62 -2.87 -4.31
CA GLU A 65 31.31 -4.06 -3.51
C GLU A 65 30.21 -3.76 -2.50
N GLY A 66 29.11 -4.51 -2.55
CA GLY A 66 27.96 -4.34 -1.67
C GLY A 66 27.07 -3.13 -1.98
N TYR A 67 27.44 -2.24 -2.91
CA TYR A 67 26.70 -1.02 -3.18
C TYR A 67 26.45 -0.82 -4.68
N ALA A 68 25.22 -0.47 -5.05
CA ALA A 68 24.91 -0.07 -6.41
C ALA A 68 23.84 1.02 -6.41
N CYS A 69 24.01 2.05 -7.25
CA CYS A 69 23.02 3.10 -7.37
C CYS A 69 22.90 3.69 -8.78
N ILE A 70 21.74 4.28 -9.02
CA ILE A 70 21.44 5.16 -10.15
C ILE A 70 20.95 6.49 -9.57
N TYR A 71 21.65 7.58 -9.88
CA TYR A 71 21.21 8.94 -9.59
C TYR A 71 20.65 9.62 -10.82
N LEU A 72 19.55 10.37 -10.63
CA LEU A 72 19.00 11.31 -11.58
C LEU A 72 19.20 12.73 -11.05
N ASN A 73 19.97 13.54 -11.74
CA ASN A 73 20.35 14.89 -11.30
C ASN A 73 19.60 15.98 -12.06
N ASP A 74 19.31 17.11 -11.40
CA ASP A 74 18.76 18.29 -12.04
C ASP A 74 19.82 19.12 -12.79
N ASN A 75 19.38 20.24 -13.35
CA ASN A 75 20.22 21.17 -14.10
C ASN A 75 21.31 21.87 -13.28
N GLU A 76 21.24 21.82 -11.96
CA GLU A 76 22.24 22.34 -11.02
C GLU A 76 23.16 21.22 -10.53
N GLY A 77 22.97 19.98 -11.01
CA GLY A 77 23.76 18.81 -10.60
C GLY A 77 23.29 18.19 -9.28
N ARG A 78 22.15 18.62 -8.73
CA ARG A 78 21.62 18.05 -7.49
C ARG A 78 20.83 16.78 -7.79
N ALA A 79 21.00 15.73 -6.98
CA ALA A 79 20.21 14.52 -7.10
C ALA A 79 18.74 14.79 -6.78
N ARG A 80 17.85 14.25 -7.63
CA ARG A 80 16.39 14.35 -7.54
C ARG A 80 15.71 12.99 -7.51
N GLY A 81 16.39 11.96 -7.99
CA GLY A 81 15.95 10.58 -7.93
C GLY A 81 17.13 9.67 -7.63
N LEU A 82 16.87 8.63 -6.85
CA LEU A 82 17.84 7.63 -6.44
C LEU A 82 17.18 6.26 -6.54
N PHE A 83 17.85 5.30 -7.15
CA PHE A 83 17.53 3.88 -7.01
C PHE A 83 18.79 3.14 -6.60
N GLN A 84 18.79 2.44 -5.48
CA GLN A 84 20.00 1.83 -4.98
C GLN A 84 19.79 0.58 -4.12
N VAL A 85 20.88 -0.14 -3.94
CA VAL A 85 21.12 -1.11 -2.88
C VAL A 85 22.31 -0.59 -2.07
N ASP A 86 22.17 -0.47 -0.74
CA ASP A 86 23.29 -0.11 0.14
C ASP A 86 24.10 -1.33 0.58
N ASP A 87 25.18 -1.05 1.33
CA ASP A 87 26.13 -2.02 1.85
C ASP A 87 25.53 -3.01 2.86
N GLU A 88 24.37 -2.68 3.44
CA GLU A 88 23.57 -3.60 4.27
C GLU A 88 22.65 -4.50 3.41
N GLY A 89 22.61 -4.27 2.09
CA GLY A 89 21.77 -4.99 1.13
C GLY A 89 20.35 -4.44 1.01
N SER A 90 20.05 -3.29 1.64
CA SER A 90 18.71 -2.69 1.59
C SER A 90 18.48 -1.96 0.27
N ALA A 91 17.38 -2.31 -0.40
CA ALA A 91 16.96 -1.65 -1.62
C ALA A 91 16.07 -0.42 -1.31
N ARG A 92 16.38 0.72 -1.94
CA ARG A 92 15.54 1.93 -1.86
C ARG A 92 15.43 2.66 -3.19
N PHE A 93 14.25 3.23 -3.42
CA PHE A 93 13.96 4.19 -4.46
C PHE A 93 13.43 5.48 -3.82
N GLU A 94 14.08 6.61 -4.10
CA GLU A 94 13.74 7.89 -3.50
C GLU A 94 13.56 9.00 -4.54
N ILE A 95 12.68 9.94 -4.22
CA ILE A 95 12.53 11.22 -4.94
C ILE A 95 12.81 12.35 -3.96
N TRP A 96 13.72 13.24 -4.33
CA TRP A 96 14.10 14.40 -3.53
C TRP A 96 13.53 15.69 -4.13
N ASN A 97 13.13 16.62 -3.28
CA ASN A 97 12.69 17.94 -3.72
C ASN A 97 13.89 18.88 -3.99
N LYS A 98 13.61 20.13 -4.38
CA LYS A 98 14.66 21.13 -4.71
C LYS A 98 15.50 21.54 -3.50
N ASP A 99 14.93 21.37 -2.31
CA ASP A 99 15.52 21.69 -1.02
C ASP A 99 16.27 20.45 -0.45
N GLN A 100 16.38 19.37 -1.24
CA GLN A 100 17.03 18.09 -0.91
C GLN A 100 16.35 17.29 0.21
N GLU A 101 15.06 17.53 0.45
CA GLU A 101 14.24 16.69 1.32
C GLU A 101 13.68 15.50 0.53
N VAL A 102 13.67 14.32 1.15
CA VAL A 102 13.01 13.12 0.60
C VAL A 102 11.49 13.34 0.64
N VAL A 103 10.84 13.31 -0.52
CA VAL A 103 9.38 13.49 -0.63
C VAL A 103 8.64 12.22 -1.01
N VAL A 104 9.33 11.23 -1.57
CA VAL A 104 8.84 9.87 -1.78
C VAL A 104 9.97 8.90 -1.46
N SER A 105 9.67 7.84 -0.73
CA SER A 105 10.58 6.71 -0.52
C SER A 105 9.81 5.39 -0.72
N ILE A 106 10.44 4.43 -1.38
CA ILE A 106 9.97 3.06 -1.60
C ILE A 106 11.14 2.16 -1.22
N GLY A 107 10.92 1.18 -0.35
CA GLY A 107 11.98 0.30 0.10
C GLY A 107 11.46 -0.81 0.99
N GLU A 108 12.30 -1.23 1.93
CA GLU A 108 12.04 -2.33 2.83
C GLU A 108 12.21 -1.88 4.29
N THR A 109 11.37 -2.39 5.18
CA THR A 109 11.56 -2.25 6.62
C THR A 109 12.80 -3.02 7.07
N LYS A 110 13.23 -2.83 8.32
CA LYS A 110 14.34 -3.59 8.92
C LYS A 110 14.09 -5.10 8.94
N GLU A 111 12.82 -5.50 8.92
CA GLU A 111 12.37 -6.89 8.89
C GLU A 111 12.23 -7.43 7.45
N GLY A 112 12.57 -6.63 6.43
CA GLY A 112 12.49 -6.99 5.02
C GLY A 112 11.08 -6.89 4.42
N ALA A 113 10.15 -6.22 5.10
CA ALA A 113 8.79 -6.02 4.59
C ALA A 113 8.73 -4.80 3.66
N GLY A 114 7.95 -4.82 2.59
CA GLY A 114 7.84 -3.67 1.69
C GLY A 114 7.19 -2.44 2.35
N GLU A 115 7.74 -1.25 2.08
CA GLU A 115 7.20 0.03 2.54
C GLU A 115 7.28 1.15 1.49
N ILE A 116 6.34 2.09 1.57
CA ILE A 116 6.27 3.29 0.75
C ILE A 116 5.85 4.45 1.65
N PHE A 117 6.52 5.59 1.52
CA PHE A 117 6.14 6.84 2.18
C PHE A 117 6.08 8.01 1.20
N VAL A 118 5.17 8.94 1.49
CA VAL A 118 5.10 10.26 0.86
C VAL A 118 5.19 11.31 1.97
N ALA A 119 6.05 12.30 1.77
CA ALA A 119 6.29 13.38 2.72
C ALA A 119 5.93 14.76 2.13
N SER A 120 5.73 15.75 3.01
CA SER A 120 5.61 17.15 2.60
C SER A 120 6.96 17.74 2.18
N ALA A 121 6.94 18.96 1.65
CA ALA A 121 8.14 19.65 1.17
C ALA A 121 9.22 19.88 2.26
N ASP A 122 8.87 19.77 3.54
CA ASP A 122 9.77 19.85 4.69
C ASP A 122 10.23 18.47 5.20
N GLY A 123 10.11 17.42 4.36
CA GLY A 123 10.54 16.06 4.69
C GLY A 123 9.64 15.30 5.67
N LYS A 124 8.57 15.92 6.18
CA LYS A 124 7.68 15.26 7.16
C LYS A 124 6.73 14.27 6.49
N PRO A 125 6.63 13.01 6.94
CA PRO A 125 5.70 12.02 6.40
C PRO A 125 4.23 12.49 6.44
N ARG A 126 3.48 12.19 5.37
CA ARG A 126 2.05 12.51 5.22
C ARG A 126 1.20 11.31 4.85
N ALA A 127 1.77 10.33 4.17
CA ALA A 127 1.10 9.08 3.87
C ALA A 127 2.10 7.94 3.85
N GLY A 128 1.62 6.74 4.16
CA GLY A 128 2.45 5.53 4.09
C GLY A 128 1.64 4.28 3.79
N LEU A 129 2.31 3.34 3.13
CA LEU A 129 1.85 1.97 2.89
C LEU A 129 2.97 1.05 3.39
N LYS A 130 2.65 0.07 4.23
CA LYS A 130 3.63 -0.94 4.65
C LYS A 130 3.01 -2.31 4.84
N ALA A 131 3.79 -3.34 4.57
CA ALA A 131 3.49 -4.68 5.05
C ALA A 131 3.93 -4.83 6.51
N HIS A 132 3.17 -5.60 7.28
CA HIS A 132 3.44 -5.94 8.67
C HIS A 132 3.08 -7.41 8.90
N GLU A 133 3.62 -8.04 9.94
CA GLU A 133 3.30 -9.45 10.28
C GLU A 133 1.79 -9.69 10.51
N LEU A 134 1.06 -8.64 10.91
CA LEU A 134 -0.38 -8.67 11.16
C LEU A 134 -1.22 -8.33 9.92
N GLY A 135 -0.58 -8.01 8.79
CA GLY A 135 -1.20 -7.64 7.52
C GLY A 135 -0.75 -6.28 6.98
N GLY A 136 -1.45 -5.78 5.96
CA GLY A 136 -1.12 -4.52 5.29
C GLY A 136 -1.64 -3.29 6.03
N ILE A 137 -0.85 -2.21 6.06
CA ILE A 137 -1.21 -0.94 6.70
C ILE A 137 -1.15 0.19 5.68
N VAL A 138 -2.21 1.01 5.62
CA VAL A 138 -2.24 2.28 4.87
C VAL A 138 -2.57 3.40 5.84
N SER A 139 -1.85 4.51 5.80
CA SER A 139 -2.08 5.63 6.72
C SER A 139 -1.93 6.98 6.05
N ALA A 140 -2.65 7.98 6.57
CA ALA A 140 -2.47 9.39 6.26
C ALA A 140 -2.41 10.21 7.55
N GLN A 141 -1.48 11.17 7.58
CA GLN A 141 -1.15 12.00 8.74
C GLN A 141 -1.45 13.48 8.46
N ASN A 142 -1.95 14.20 9.46
CA ASN A 142 -2.10 15.65 9.39
C ASN A 142 -0.76 16.39 9.48
N SER A 143 -0.81 17.72 9.38
CA SER A 143 0.37 18.61 9.44
C SER A 143 1.21 18.45 10.72
N ALA A 144 0.57 18.06 11.83
CA ALA A 144 1.21 17.82 13.13
C ALA A 144 1.79 16.40 13.29
N GLY A 145 1.66 15.53 12.29
CA GLY A 145 2.18 14.15 12.32
C GLY A 145 1.25 13.16 13.01
N GLN A 146 -0.01 13.53 13.28
CA GLN A 146 -0.98 12.58 13.84
C GLN A 146 -1.71 11.86 12.71
N THR A 147 -1.92 10.55 12.86
CA THR A 147 -2.68 9.74 11.91
C THR A 147 -4.16 10.07 11.98
N ASN A 148 -4.71 10.59 10.88
CA ASN A 148 -6.13 10.92 10.74
C ASN A 148 -6.92 9.87 9.96
N VAL A 149 -6.24 9.06 9.13
CA VAL A 149 -6.85 7.94 8.42
C VAL A 149 -5.93 6.75 8.53
N LEU A 150 -6.49 5.60 8.88
CA LEU A 150 -5.75 4.35 9.03
C LEU A 150 -6.57 3.20 8.45
N MET A 151 -5.93 2.38 7.62
CA MET A 151 -6.46 1.12 7.13
C MET A 151 -5.54 -0.01 7.57
N LEU A 152 -6.11 -1.07 8.10
CA LEU A 152 -5.40 -2.31 8.41
C LEU A 152 -6.14 -3.48 7.76
N GLY A 153 -5.41 -4.29 7.01
CA GLY A 153 -5.81 -5.66 6.72
C GLY A 153 -5.29 -6.58 7.84
N LYS A 154 -6.10 -7.55 8.25
CA LYS A 154 -5.76 -8.62 9.20
C LYS A 154 -6.30 -9.94 8.66
N ASP A 155 -5.77 -11.06 9.14
CA ASP A 155 -6.20 -12.40 8.69
C ASP A 155 -7.71 -12.63 8.85
N GLN A 156 -8.31 -12.09 9.91
CA GLN A 156 -9.73 -12.26 10.24
C GLN A 156 -10.58 -11.02 9.89
N GLY A 157 -10.07 -10.13 9.04
CA GLY A 157 -10.84 -9.02 8.49
C GLY A 157 -10.11 -7.69 8.42
N GLY A 158 -10.84 -6.64 8.06
CA GLY A 158 -10.29 -5.32 7.82
C GLY A 158 -10.73 -4.29 8.87
N THR A 159 -9.98 -3.19 8.97
CA THR A 159 -10.40 -2.01 9.71
C THR A 159 -10.02 -0.75 8.94
N PHE A 160 -10.95 0.17 8.79
CA PHE A 160 -10.76 1.52 8.29
C PHE A 160 -11.20 2.50 9.38
N VAL A 161 -10.31 3.38 9.81
CA VAL A 161 -10.56 4.35 10.87
C VAL A 161 -10.30 5.76 10.35
N VAL A 162 -11.25 6.66 10.61
CA VAL A 162 -11.04 8.11 10.52
C VAL A 162 -10.97 8.67 11.93
N ALA A 163 -9.96 9.50 12.18
CA ALA A 163 -9.74 10.17 13.45
C ALA A 163 -9.76 11.69 13.29
N ASP A 164 -10.08 12.40 14.37
CA ASP A 164 -10.04 13.85 14.44
C ASP A 164 -8.61 14.41 14.55
N ALA A 165 -8.49 15.74 14.68
CA ALA A 165 -7.21 16.43 14.80
C ALA A 165 -6.44 16.13 16.11
N GLN A 166 -7.00 15.33 17.02
CA GLN A 166 -6.31 14.86 18.22
C GLN A 166 -5.97 13.36 18.13
N GLY A 167 -6.27 12.71 17.00
CA GLY A 167 -6.09 11.27 16.82
C GLY A 167 -7.21 10.42 17.43
N ARG A 168 -8.35 11.00 17.80
CA ARG A 168 -9.49 10.25 18.35
C ARG A 168 -10.37 9.71 17.22
N PRO A 169 -10.69 8.40 17.17
CA PRO A 169 -11.57 7.83 16.15
C PRO A 169 -12.96 8.47 16.15
N VAL A 170 -13.41 8.94 14.99
CA VAL A 170 -14.74 9.53 14.76
C VAL A 170 -15.60 8.71 13.80
N ALA A 171 -14.98 7.87 12.96
CA ALA A 171 -15.68 6.92 12.12
C ALA A 171 -14.84 5.65 11.95
N GLU A 172 -15.51 4.51 11.83
CA GLU A 172 -14.88 3.21 11.73
C GLU A 172 -15.71 2.29 10.83
N ILE A 173 -15.06 1.59 9.92
CA ILE A 173 -15.61 0.45 9.18
C ILE A 173 -14.73 -0.74 9.54
N ALA A 174 -15.31 -1.80 10.07
CA ALA A 174 -14.53 -2.93 10.56
C ALA A 174 -15.22 -4.27 10.31
N THR A 175 -14.43 -5.32 10.30
CA THR A 175 -14.91 -6.67 10.53
C THR A 175 -14.84 -6.97 12.02
N VAL A 176 -15.94 -7.42 12.62
CA VAL A 176 -16.02 -7.87 14.01
C VAL A 176 -16.69 -9.24 14.01
N ASP A 177 -16.00 -10.26 14.52
CA ASP A 177 -16.50 -11.64 14.56
C ASP A 177 -16.99 -12.18 13.19
N GLY A 178 -16.36 -11.73 12.10
CA GLY A 178 -16.72 -12.09 10.73
C GLY A 178 -17.81 -11.21 10.10
N GLU A 179 -18.40 -10.29 10.87
CA GLU A 179 -19.49 -9.43 10.44
C GLU A 179 -18.99 -8.01 10.11
N GLY A 180 -19.61 -7.38 9.12
CA GLY A 180 -19.28 -6.02 8.72
C GLY A 180 -20.00 -4.99 9.59
N ILE A 181 -19.26 -4.02 10.13
CA ILE A 181 -19.82 -2.90 10.88
C ILE A 181 -19.37 -1.55 10.32
N VAL A 182 -20.21 -0.53 10.50
CA VAL A 182 -19.90 0.88 10.33
C VAL A 182 -20.35 1.61 11.59
N SER A 183 -19.45 2.37 12.21
CA SER A 183 -19.70 3.11 13.44
C SER A 183 -19.27 4.57 13.28
N ILE A 184 -20.12 5.49 13.71
CA ILE A 184 -19.81 6.92 13.80
C ILE A 184 -19.83 7.33 15.26
N LYS A 185 -18.77 7.98 15.74
CA LYS A 185 -18.61 8.42 17.13
C LYS A 185 -18.71 9.94 17.23
N GLY A 186 -19.38 10.41 18.27
CA GLY A 186 -19.47 11.82 18.62
C GLY A 186 -18.21 12.32 19.34
N LYS A 187 -18.13 13.62 19.60
CA LYS A 187 -16.96 14.25 20.26
C LYS A 187 -16.63 13.67 21.64
N ALA A 188 -17.64 13.14 22.34
CA ALA A 188 -17.49 12.50 23.65
C ALA A 188 -17.05 11.03 23.57
N GLY A 189 -16.88 10.48 22.36
CA GLY A 189 -16.52 9.08 22.12
C GLY A 189 -17.71 8.12 22.04
N TYR A 190 -18.91 8.57 22.43
CA TYR A 190 -20.14 7.79 22.30
C TYR A 190 -20.49 7.54 20.83
N GLN A 191 -20.98 6.34 20.54
CA GLN A 191 -21.48 5.98 19.23
C GLN A 191 -22.80 6.70 18.95
N MET A 192 -22.88 7.38 17.81
CA MET A 192 -24.02 8.18 17.38
C MET A 192 -24.78 7.55 16.20
N ALA A 193 -24.09 6.73 15.41
CA ALA A 193 -24.70 5.93 14.37
C ALA A 193 -24.01 4.57 14.25
N TYR A 194 -24.79 3.58 13.84
CA TYR A 194 -24.35 2.21 13.66
C TYR A 194 -24.99 1.63 12.40
N MET A 195 -24.22 0.85 11.66
CA MET A 195 -24.71 -0.11 10.69
C MET A 195 -23.98 -1.41 10.93
N GLY A 196 -24.71 -2.51 10.93
CA GLY A 196 -24.11 -3.83 11.06
C GLY A 196 -25.08 -4.91 10.60
N CYS A 197 -24.66 -6.14 10.74
CA CYS A 197 -25.48 -7.31 10.48
C CYS A 197 -25.06 -8.44 11.41
N ASP A 198 -26.01 -9.32 11.73
CA ASP A 198 -25.71 -10.65 12.22
C ASP A 198 -26.14 -11.71 11.20
N GLU A 199 -25.93 -13.00 11.50
CA GLU A 199 -26.34 -14.14 10.64
C GLU A 199 -27.78 -14.05 10.12
N ASN A 200 -28.68 -13.36 10.83
CA ASN A 200 -30.11 -13.39 10.59
C ASN A 200 -30.73 -12.03 10.23
N ARG A 201 -29.99 -10.92 10.36
CA ARG A 201 -30.55 -9.57 10.14
C ARG A 201 -29.51 -8.49 9.90
N GLY A 202 -29.91 -7.48 9.13
CA GLY A 202 -29.20 -6.19 9.06
C GLY A 202 -29.80 -5.18 10.03
N VAL A 203 -28.97 -4.25 10.52
CA VAL A 203 -29.39 -3.15 11.38
C VAL A 203 -28.72 -1.84 10.96
N ILE A 204 -29.50 -0.76 10.97
CA ILE A 204 -29.03 0.62 10.90
C ILE A 204 -29.65 1.35 12.08
N ALA A 205 -28.86 1.91 12.98
CA ALA A 205 -29.34 2.62 14.15
C ALA A 205 -28.75 4.03 14.24
N VAL A 206 -29.59 4.97 14.69
CA VAL A 206 -29.16 6.28 15.16
C VAL A 206 -29.32 6.28 16.68
N LEU A 207 -28.29 6.75 17.36
CA LEU A 207 -28.22 6.77 18.81
C LEU A 207 -28.23 8.21 19.33
N GLY A 208 -28.72 8.38 20.56
CA GLY A 208 -28.73 9.62 21.29
C GLY A 208 -27.37 9.96 21.89
N LYS A 209 -27.34 10.99 22.74
CA LYS A 209 -26.10 11.63 23.21
C LYS A 209 -25.23 10.75 24.10
N GLU A 210 -25.83 9.75 24.74
CA GLU A 210 -25.19 8.84 25.70
C GLU A 210 -25.16 7.40 25.14
N GLY A 211 -25.47 7.21 23.86
CA GLY A 211 -25.49 5.91 23.19
C GLY A 211 -26.82 5.15 23.30
N GLU A 212 -27.88 5.79 23.79
CA GLU A 212 -29.23 5.22 23.80
C GLU A 212 -29.79 5.11 22.38
N GLN A 213 -30.50 4.04 22.01
CA GLN A 213 -31.10 3.95 20.68
C GLN A 213 -32.22 4.98 20.54
N ALA A 214 -32.17 5.80 19.48
CA ALA A 214 -33.24 6.75 19.15
C ALA A 214 -34.15 6.20 18.05
N ALA A 215 -33.56 5.59 17.03
CA ALA A 215 -34.28 4.88 15.98
C ALA A 215 -33.41 3.76 15.39
N ALA A 216 -34.06 2.68 14.94
CA ALA A 216 -33.38 1.60 14.23
C ALA A 216 -34.22 1.07 13.06
N LEU A 217 -33.60 0.89 11.90
CA LEU A 217 -34.10 0.06 10.81
C LEU A 217 -33.47 -1.33 10.96
N THR A 218 -34.29 -2.35 11.16
CA THR A 218 -33.88 -3.75 11.29
C THR A 218 -34.60 -4.60 10.25
N SER A 219 -34.12 -5.82 10.01
CA SER A 219 -34.87 -6.84 9.26
C SER A 219 -35.01 -8.15 10.05
N ASN A 220 -35.89 -9.01 9.57
CA ASN A 220 -35.94 -10.44 9.89
C ASN A 220 -36.59 -11.19 8.70
N GLU A 221 -36.88 -12.49 8.87
CA GLU A 221 -37.53 -13.33 7.86
C GLU A 221 -38.87 -12.78 7.33
N LYS A 222 -39.55 -11.91 8.09
CA LYS A 222 -40.85 -11.32 7.73
C LYS A 222 -40.72 -9.95 7.03
N GLY A 223 -39.51 -9.43 6.87
CA GLY A 223 -39.23 -8.16 6.21
C GLY A 223 -38.51 -7.13 7.10
N GLY A 224 -38.46 -5.89 6.63
CA GLY A 224 -37.85 -4.77 7.34
C GLY A 224 -38.80 -4.10 8.33
N THR A 225 -38.28 -3.58 9.44
CA THR A 225 -39.01 -2.78 10.43
C THR A 225 -38.19 -1.57 10.86
N LEU A 226 -38.77 -0.37 10.78
CA LEU A 226 -38.25 0.85 11.39
C LEU A 226 -38.91 1.05 12.75
N VAL A 227 -38.12 1.19 13.81
CA VAL A 227 -38.57 1.40 15.19
C VAL A 227 -38.03 2.72 15.72
N PHE A 228 -38.89 3.50 16.38
CA PHE A 228 -38.50 4.69 17.14
C PHE A 228 -38.60 4.38 18.63
N PHE A 229 -37.62 4.82 19.41
CA PHE A 229 -37.55 4.57 20.84
C PHE A 229 -37.71 5.87 21.64
N ASP A 230 -38.13 5.76 22.89
CA ASP A 230 -38.08 6.86 23.84
C ASP A 230 -36.72 6.94 24.58
N PRO A 231 -36.49 7.97 25.42
CA PRO A 231 -35.22 8.10 26.13
C PRO A 231 -34.87 6.97 27.11
N LYS A 232 -35.81 6.06 27.42
CA LYS A 232 -35.54 4.87 28.24
C LYS A 232 -35.18 3.65 27.38
N GLY A 233 -35.20 3.78 26.05
CA GLY A 233 -34.98 2.69 25.11
C GLY A 233 -36.24 1.88 24.79
N GLU A 234 -37.43 2.36 25.15
CA GLU A 234 -38.68 1.64 24.90
C GLU A 234 -39.27 2.00 23.52
N PRO A 235 -39.69 1.01 22.69
CA PRO A 235 -40.33 1.28 21.40
C PRO A 235 -41.60 2.14 21.54
N ARG A 236 -41.69 3.22 20.77
CA ARG A 236 -42.85 4.13 20.69
C ARG A 236 -43.63 4.02 19.40
N ALA A 237 -42.98 3.66 18.30
CA ALA A 237 -43.61 3.47 17.00
C ALA A 237 -42.81 2.47 16.16
N SER A 238 -43.50 1.70 15.30
CA SER A 238 -42.88 0.79 14.33
C SER A 238 -43.55 0.86 12.95
N LEU A 239 -42.80 0.61 11.89
CA LEU A 239 -43.25 0.60 10.49
C LEU A 239 -42.56 -0.52 9.70
N PRO A 240 -43.27 -1.28 8.83
CA PRO A 240 -44.73 -1.34 8.74
C PRO A 240 -45.30 -1.91 10.05
N LYS A 241 -46.59 -1.65 10.29
CA LYS A 241 -47.31 -2.19 11.46
C LYS A 241 -47.62 -3.67 11.27
#